data_AF-A0A4Q6EXK0-F1
#
_entry.id   AF-A0A4Q6EXK0-F1
#
_cell.length_a   1.000
_cell.length_b   1.000
_cell.length_c   1.000
_cell.angle_alpha   90.00
_cell.angle_beta   90.00
_cell.angle_gamma   90.00
#
_symmetry.space_group_name_H-M   'P 1'
#
loop_
_entity.id
_entity.type
_entity.pdbx_description
1 polymer ?
#
loop_
_entity_poly.entity_id
_entity_poly.type
_entity_poly.pdbx_seq_one_letter_code
_entity_poly.pdbx_strand_id
1 'polypeptide(L)'
;MKKLLALALFLTSASAFASVQCGEIEQRGVNRAVSYFNAGEITNTDVQIAKLRLNEALKACGKIDLATYCANGLPAATIAALGVEEESRVGQRSNDEVTNAQIVQANYEAACK
;
A
#
# COMPACT_ATOMS: atom_id res chain seq x y z
N MET A 1 61.28 -4.82 -28.31
CA MET A 1 60.32 -5.68 -27.56
C MET A 1 59.03 -4.89 -27.40
N LYS A 2 58.12 -4.90 -28.39
CA LYS A 2 56.82 -5.60 -28.40
C LYS A 2 56.07 -5.66 -27.05
N LYS A 3 55.01 -4.83 -26.97
CA LYS A 3 53.71 -4.98 -26.24
C LYS A 3 53.82 -5.00 -24.69
N LEU A 4 53.05 -4.21 -23.95
CA LEU A 4 51.61 -4.37 -23.80
C LEU A 4 50.92 -3.07 -23.38
N LEU A 5 49.92 -2.70 -24.17
CA LEU A 5 48.81 -1.84 -23.83
C LEU A 5 47.96 -2.55 -22.76
N ALA A 6 47.62 -1.89 -21.66
CA ALA A 6 46.53 -2.33 -20.77
C ALA A 6 45.71 -1.12 -20.35
N LEU A 7 44.85 -0.70 -21.28
CA LEU A 7 43.70 0.16 -21.03
C LEU A 7 42.75 -0.60 -20.11
N ALA A 8 42.80 -0.34 -18.80
CA ALA A 8 41.77 -0.79 -17.87
C ALA A 8 40.63 0.23 -17.84
N LEU A 9 39.89 0.30 -18.95
CA LEU A 9 38.51 0.79 -18.95
C LEU A 9 37.65 -0.36 -18.41
N PHE A 10 37.39 -0.39 -17.11
CA PHE A 10 36.22 -1.08 -16.60
C PHE A 10 35.25 -0.05 -16.06
N LEU A 11 34.34 0.32 -16.96
CA LEU A 11 33.02 0.83 -16.65
C LEU A 11 32.40 -0.05 -15.56
N THR A 12 32.41 0.41 -14.30
CA THR A 12 31.35 0.01 -13.39
C THR A 12 30.14 0.85 -13.77
N SER A 13 29.40 0.31 -14.73
CA SER A 13 28.08 0.77 -15.13
C SER A 13 27.26 1.11 -13.89
N ALA A 14 26.88 2.38 -13.81
CA ALA A 14 25.82 2.86 -12.97
C ALA A 14 24.55 2.05 -13.25
N SER A 15 24.34 1.00 -12.48
CA SER A 15 23.05 0.33 -12.33
C SER A 15 22.42 0.77 -11.01
N ALA A 16 22.42 2.09 -10.75
CA ALA A 16 21.67 2.70 -9.67
C ALA A 16 20.20 2.94 -10.12
N PHE A 17 19.61 1.98 -10.83
CA PHE A 17 18.19 1.97 -11.10
C PHE A 17 17.50 1.26 -9.94
N ALA A 18 17.22 2.07 -8.94
CA ALA A 18 16.04 2.03 -8.09
C ALA A 18 15.55 0.63 -7.70
N SER A 19 16.07 0.12 -6.58
CA SER A 19 15.17 -0.59 -5.68
C SER A 19 14.09 0.41 -5.26
N VAL A 20 12.94 0.42 -5.93
CA VAL A 20 11.75 1.07 -5.38
C VAL A 20 11.58 0.46 -4.01
N GLN A 21 11.78 1.26 -2.96
CA GLN A 21 11.82 0.76 -1.60
C GLN A 21 10.40 0.26 -1.32
N CYS A 22 10.28 -1.02 -0.95
CA CYS A 22 8.96 -1.64 -0.87
C CYS A 22 8.02 -0.87 0.07
N GLY A 23 6.81 -0.56 -0.42
CA GLY A 23 5.82 0.22 0.31
C GLY A 23 5.99 1.74 0.17
N GLU A 24 7.01 2.25 -0.53
CA GLU A 24 7.19 3.71 -0.69
C GLU A 24 6.04 4.38 -1.45
N ILE A 25 5.59 3.75 -2.54
CA ILE A 25 4.51 4.30 -3.37
C ILE A 25 3.22 4.33 -2.55
N GLU A 26 2.94 3.25 -1.83
CA GLU A 26 1.79 3.12 -0.97
C GLU A 26 1.87 4.08 0.23
N GLN A 27 3.06 4.28 0.80
CA GLN A 27 3.28 5.25 1.88
C GLN A 27 3.04 6.69 1.41
N ARG A 28 3.49 7.04 0.19
CA ARG A 28 3.14 8.33 -0.43
C ARG A 28 1.64 8.44 -0.65
N GLY A 29 0.98 7.34 -1.03
CA GLY A 29 -0.48 7.24 -1.12
C GLY A 29 -1.18 7.54 0.20
N VAL A 30 -0.71 6.94 1.30
CA VAL A 30 -1.22 7.23 2.66
C VAL A 30 -1.02 8.70 3.02
N ASN A 31 0.18 9.25 2.81
CA ASN A 31 0.46 10.64 3.14
C ASN A 31 -0.43 11.61 2.35
N ARG A 32 -0.67 11.32 1.06
CA ARG A 32 -1.58 12.10 0.22
C ARG A 32 -3.03 11.98 0.69
N ALA A 33 -3.50 10.77 1.01
CA ALA A 33 -4.85 10.56 1.53
C ALA A 33 -5.07 11.32 2.85
N VAL A 34 -4.11 11.27 3.79
CA VAL A 34 -4.18 12.03 5.04
C VAL A 34 -4.22 13.54 4.78
N SER A 35 -3.41 14.04 3.83
CA SER A 35 -3.43 15.47 3.46
C SER A 35 -4.79 15.91 2.93
N TYR A 36 -5.40 15.13 2.03
CA TYR A 36 -6.71 15.44 1.47
C TYR A 36 -7.84 15.29 2.49
N PHE A 37 -7.75 14.31 3.39
CA PHE A 37 -8.69 14.17 4.49
C PHE A 37 -8.65 15.39 5.42
N ASN A 38 -7.45 15.85 5.79
CA ASN A 38 -7.29 17.05 6.61
C ASN A 38 -7.77 18.33 5.91
N ALA A 39 -7.77 18.35 4.58
CA ALA A 39 -8.35 19.43 3.77
C ALA A 39 -9.87 19.31 3.57
N GLY A 40 -10.49 18.20 4.02
CA GLY A 40 -11.92 17.93 3.83
C GLY A 40 -12.31 17.49 2.41
N GLU A 41 -11.33 17.07 1.60
CA GLU A 41 -11.55 16.70 0.18
C GLU A 41 -11.98 15.23 0.00
N ILE A 42 -11.61 14.37 0.96
CA ILE A 42 -11.95 12.94 0.97
C ILE A 42 -12.34 12.51 2.38
N THR A 43 -12.81 11.28 2.55
CA THR A 43 -13.25 10.78 3.86
C THR A 43 -12.14 9.98 4.57
N ASN A 44 -12.35 9.68 5.85
CA ASN A 44 -11.45 8.79 6.58
C ASN A 44 -11.43 7.36 5.98
N THR A 45 -12.48 6.95 5.26
CA THR A 45 -12.56 5.68 4.54
C THR A 45 -11.42 5.55 3.53
N ASP A 46 -11.15 6.60 2.76
CA ASP A 46 -10.04 6.63 1.78
C ASP A 46 -8.67 6.51 2.46
N VAL A 47 -8.51 7.10 3.64
CA VAL A 47 -7.28 6.97 4.45
C VAL A 47 -7.09 5.51 4.88
N GLN A 48 -8.14 4.82 5.31
CA GLN A 48 -8.03 3.41 5.69
C GLN A 48 -7.73 2.51 4.50
N ILE A 49 -8.36 2.74 3.34
CA ILE A 49 -8.06 2.01 2.10
C ILE A 49 -6.58 2.19 1.70
N ALA A 50 -6.05 3.42 1.79
CA ALA A 50 -4.64 3.67 1.52
C ALA A 50 -3.72 2.92 2.51
N LYS A 51 -4.08 2.87 3.80
CA LYS A 51 -3.33 2.12 4.82
C LYS A 51 -3.34 0.60 4.57
N LEU A 52 -4.47 0.05 4.11
CA LEU A 52 -4.57 -1.37 3.74
C LEU A 52 -3.60 -1.70 2.60
N ARG A 53 -3.57 -0.88 1.55
CA ARG A 53 -2.64 -1.06 0.42
C ARG A 53 -1.18 -1.04 0.88
N LEU A 54 -0.82 -0.13 1.78
CA LEU A 54 0.51 -0.09 2.37
C LEU A 54 0.81 -1.36 3.16
N ASN A 55 -0.13 -1.80 4.01
CA ASN A 55 0.04 -2.98 4.84
C ASN A 55 0.22 -4.26 3.99
N GLU A 56 -0.55 -4.39 2.90
CA GLU A 56 -0.41 -5.46 1.91
C GLU A 56 0.96 -5.43 1.21
N ALA A 57 1.40 -4.25 0.75
CA ALA A 57 2.71 -4.10 0.12
C ALA A 57 3.85 -4.47 1.08
N LEU A 58 3.81 -3.98 2.32
CA LEU A 58 4.82 -4.30 3.33
C LEU A 58 4.83 -5.79 3.67
N LYS A 59 3.66 -6.44 3.74
CA LYS A 59 3.56 -7.88 3.98
C LYS A 59 4.09 -8.70 2.81
N ALA A 60 3.74 -8.33 1.57
CA ALA A 60 4.19 -9.00 0.35
C ALA A 60 5.72 -8.99 0.22
N CYS A 61 6.37 -7.93 0.69
CA CYS A 61 7.84 -7.83 0.70
C CYS A 61 8.52 -8.37 1.96
N GLY A 62 7.76 -8.97 2.90
CA GLY A 62 8.30 -9.49 4.15
C GLY A 62 8.86 -8.40 5.09
N LYS A 63 8.43 -7.15 4.95
CA LYS A 63 8.84 -6.04 5.84
C LYS A 63 8.11 -6.05 7.18
N ILE A 64 6.93 -6.68 7.22
CA ILE A 64 6.15 -6.90 8.42
C ILE A 64 5.78 -8.38 8.53
N ASP A 65 5.71 -8.87 9.76
CA ASP A 65 5.26 -10.23 10.06
C ASP A 65 3.73 -10.34 9.98
N LEU A 66 3.20 -11.56 10.15
CA LEU A 66 1.75 -11.79 10.12
C LEU A 66 1.05 -11.07 11.30
N ALA A 67 1.67 -11.05 12.48
CA ALA A 67 1.10 -10.40 13.65
C ALA A 67 0.89 -8.90 13.42
N THR A 68 1.90 -8.21 12.89
CA THR A 68 1.84 -6.77 12.54
C THR A 68 0.85 -6.53 11.40
N TYR A 69 0.85 -7.39 10.37
CA TYR A 69 -0.12 -7.32 9.29
C TYR A 69 -1.56 -7.37 9.81
N CYS A 70 -1.86 -8.28 10.74
CA CYS A 70 -3.19 -8.44 11.32
C CYS A 70 -3.57 -7.31 12.28
N ALA A 71 -2.64 -6.91 13.17
CA ALA A 71 -2.88 -5.84 14.14
C ALA A 71 -3.21 -4.50 13.46
N ASN A 72 -2.58 -4.20 12.32
CA ASN A 72 -2.82 -2.97 11.58
C ASN A 72 -3.95 -3.11 10.56
N GLY A 73 -4.03 -4.24 9.87
CA GLY A 73 -4.88 -4.42 8.69
C GLY A 73 -6.33 -4.74 9.03
N LEU A 74 -6.59 -5.58 10.03
CA LEU A 74 -7.96 -5.98 10.36
C LEU A 74 -8.82 -4.77 10.81
N PRO A 75 -8.37 -3.89 11.74
CA PRO A 75 -9.13 -2.70 12.09
C PRO A 75 -9.35 -1.75 10.90
N ALA A 76 -8.33 -1.56 10.06
CA ALA A 76 -8.43 -0.71 8.88
C ALA A 76 -9.43 -1.27 7.86
N ALA A 77 -9.48 -2.59 7.67
CA ALA A 77 -10.41 -3.26 6.77
C ALA A 77 -11.85 -3.13 7.26
N THR A 78 -12.10 -3.32 8.56
CA THR A 78 -13.43 -3.11 9.16
C THR A 78 -13.90 -1.67 9.01
N ILE A 79 -13.05 -0.68 9.32
CA ILE A 79 -13.44 0.74 9.19
C ILE A 79 -13.69 1.10 7.71
N ALA A 80 -12.85 0.61 6.79
CA ALA A 80 -13.05 0.83 5.36
C ALA A 80 -14.38 0.23 4.88
N ALA A 81 -14.72 -1.01 5.26
CA ALA A 81 -15.97 -1.64 4.86
C ALA A 81 -17.21 -0.87 5.36
N LEU A 82 -17.24 -0.50 6.63
CA LEU A 82 -18.33 0.30 7.20
C LEU A 82 -18.43 1.69 6.55
N GLY A 83 -17.28 2.33 6.30
CA GLY A 83 -17.24 3.64 5.65
C GLY A 83 -17.75 3.60 4.20
N VAL A 84 -17.35 2.60 3.44
CA VAL A 84 -17.82 2.38 2.06
C VAL A 84 -19.34 2.11 2.03
N GLU A 85 -19.86 1.34 2.98
CA GLU A 85 -21.30 1.09 3.10
C GLU A 85 -22.10 2.38 3.37
N GLU A 86 -21.66 3.21 4.31
CA GLU A 86 -22.31 4.49 4.60
C GLU A 86 -22.20 5.49 3.44
N GLU A 87 -21.04 5.55 2.78
CA GLU A 87 -20.83 6.41 1.61
C GLU A 87 -21.68 5.95 0.41
N SER A 88 -21.87 4.64 0.25
CA SER A 88 -22.76 4.10 -0.77
C SER A 88 -24.22 4.46 -0.50
N ARG A 89 -24.66 4.44 0.77
CA ARG A 89 -26.02 4.83 1.18
C ARG A 89 -26.38 6.27 0.77
N VAL A 90 -25.39 7.17 0.71
CA VAL A 90 -25.57 8.58 0.27
C VAL A 90 -25.16 8.82 -1.19
N GLY A 91 -24.89 7.76 -1.96
CA GLY A 91 -24.59 7.84 -3.39
C GLY A 91 -23.17 8.31 -3.73
N GLN A 92 -22.24 8.30 -2.78
CA GLN A 92 -20.83 8.64 -3.02
C GLN A 92 -20.01 7.45 -3.53
N ARG A 93 -20.47 6.21 -3.27
CA ARG A 93 -19.83 4.97 -3.74
C ARG A 93 -20.82 3.99 -4.34
N SER A 94 -20.31 3.14 -5.23
CA SER A 94 -21.08 2.08 -5.87
C SER A 94 -21.30 0.86 -4.96
N ASN A 95 -22.33 0.06 -5.25
CA ASN A 95 -22.56 -1.24 -4.58
C ASN A 95 -21.42 -2.24 -4.84
N ASP A 96 -20.72 -2.10 -5.97
CA ASP A 96 -19.55 -2.93 -6.30
C ASP A 96 -18.40 -2.61 -5.33
N GLU A 97 -18.21 -1.34 -4.96
CA GLU A 97 -17.23 -0.95 -3.94
C GLU A 97 -17.60 -1.53 -2.57
N VAL A 98 -18.88 -1.54 -2.19
CA VAL A 98 -19.35 -2.19 -0.95
C VAL A 98 -18.97 -3.67 -0.94
N THR A 99 -19.31 -4.38 -2.02
CA THR A 99 -19.01 -5.81 -2.17
C THR A 99 -17.50 -6.07 -2.07
N ASN A 100 -16.69 -5.26 -2.77
CA ASN A 100 -15.24 -5.40 -2.73
C ASN A 100 -14.67 -5.12 -1.33
N ALA A 101 -15.17 -4.11 -0.62
CA ALA A 101 -14.71 -3.80 0.73
C ALA A 101 -15.03 -4.92 1.73
N GLN A 102 -16.22 -5.52 1.62
CA GLN A 102 -16.61 -6.69 2.42
C GLN A 102 -15.72 -7.92 2.13
N ILE A 103 -15.39 -8.17 0.87
CA ILE A 103 -14.45 -9.26 0.50
C ILE A 103 -13.06 -9.01 1.11
N VAL A 104 -12.56 -7.77 1.04
CA VAL A 104 -11.28 -7.41 1.65
C VAL A 104 -11.31 -7.64 3.16
N GLN A 105 -12.36 -7.20 3.86
CA GLN A 105 -12.52 -7.46 5.29
C GLN A 105 -12.52 -8.97 5.60
N ALA A 106 -13.33 -9.75 4.87
CA ALA A 106 -13.41 -11.20 5.07
C ALA A 106 -12.07 -11.90 4.84
N ASN A 107 -11.27 -11.45 3.86
CA ASN A 107 -9.93 -11.97 3.61
C ASN A 107 -8.98 -11.67 4.77
N TYR A 108 -9.03 -10.45 5.33
CA TYR A 108 -8.27 -10.13 6.54
C TYR A 108 -8.70 -10.97 7.74
N GLU A 109 -10.01 -11.15 7.96
CA GLU A 109 -10.53 -12.01 9.02
C GLU A 109 -10.10 -13.47 8.86
N ALA A 110 -10.03 -13.98 7.63
CA ALA A 110 -9.57 -15.34 7.36
C ALA A 110 -8.06 -15.50 7.58
N ALA A 111 -7.26 -14.52 7.17
CA ALA A 111 -5.80 -14.55 7.31
C ALA A 111 -5.31 -14.36 8.75
N CYS A 112 -6.14 -13.79 9.62
CA CYS A 112 -5.79 -13.38 10.99
C CYS A 112 -6.43 -14.24 12.08
N LYS A 113 -7.04 -15.37 11.72
CA LYS A 113 -7.53 -16.43 12.63
C LYS A 113 -6.46 -17.49 12.83
#